data_AF-A0A0K2TQD3-F1
#
_entry.id   AF-A0A0K2TQD3-F1
#
_cell.length_a   1.000
_cell.length_b   1.000
_cell.length_c   1.000
_cell.angle_alpha   90.00
_cell.angle_beta   90.00
_cell.angle_gamma   90.00
#
_symmetry.space_group_name_H-M   'P 1'
#
loop_
_entity.id
_entity.type
_entity.pdbx_description
1 polymer ?
#
loop_
_entity_poly.entity_id
_entity_poly.type
_entity_poly.pdbx_seq_one_letter_code
_entity_poly.pdbx_strand_id
1 'polypeptide(L)'
;MNPFIGLSTTINCSTSNAKVILVRCLVLCFINITLVLFGGLLFQCIEGSYELAYKCGVKRVHRDFIDNLWNETTSLDEIDWKSSARNKLMNFENELHEAVEAGVYSYSGQKSWTLANSILYTFSVISTMGFGPLSCSTRLCRIFTCVFVIIGTPLFYLFITELATLSILLYNLYV
;
A
#
# COMPACT_ATOMS: atom_id res chain seq x y z
N MET A 1 -51.67 -25.49 -25.43
CA MET A 1 -50.63 -25.08 -24.45
C MET A 1 -50.18 -23.67 -24.84
N ASN A 2 -50.38 -22.68 -23.96
CA ASN A 2 -50.11 -21.27 -24.28
C ASN A 2 -48.60 -20.98 -24.19
N PRO A 3 -47.92 -20.57 -25.28
CA PRO A 3 -46.48 -20.29 -25.29
C PRO A 3 -46.07 -19.08 -24.42
N PHE A 4 -47.03 -18.23 -24.04
CA PHE A 4 -46.78 -17.06 -23.18
C PHE A 4 -46.43 -17.42 -21.72
N ILE A 5 -46.87 -18.58 -21.21
CA ILE A 5 -46.59 -19.02 -19.83
C ILE A 5 -45.13 -19.51 -19.73
N GLY A 6 -44.59 -20.09 -20.82
CA GLY A 6 -43.19 -20.52 -20.90
C GLY A 6 -42.19 -19.35 -21.01
N LEU A 7 -42.60 -18.25 -21.64
CA LEU A 7 -41.76 -17.05 -21.76
C LEU A 7 -41.72 -16.26 -20.44
N SER A 8 -42.85 -16.12 -19.74
CA SER A 8 -42.87 -15.42 -18.45
C SER A 8 -42.12 -16.17 -17.34
N THR A 9 -42.15 -17.50 -17.36
CA THR A 9 -41.42 -18.35 -16.40
C THR A 9 -39.91 -18.35 -16.64
N THR A 10 -39.46 -18.34 -17.91
CA THR A 10 -38.02 -18.23 -18.25
C THR A 10 -37.46 -16.83 -17.97
N ILE A 11 -38.21 -15.77 -18.24
CA ILE A 11 -37.84 -14.39 -17.89
C ILE A 11 -37.82 -14.17 -16.37
N ASN A 12 -38.80 -14.70 -15.62
CA ASN A 12 -38.81 -14.63 -14.15
C ASN A 12 -37.67 -15.44 -13.51
N CYS A 13 -37.29 -16.57 -14.10
CA CYS A 13 -36.14 -17.37 -13.66
C CYS A 13 -34.81 -16.62 -13.89
N SER A 14 -34.62 -16.04 -15.09
CA SER A 14 -33.41 -15.25 -15.41
C SER A 14 -33.27 -14.00 -14.54
N THR A 15 -34.37 -13.27 -14.31
CA THR A 15 -34.37 -12.07 -13.45
C THR A 15 -34.22 -12.39 -11.96
N SER A 16 -34.71 -13.53 -11.47
CA SER A 16 -34.48 -13.99 -10.10
C SER A 16 -33.01 -14.32 -9.85
N ASN A 17 -32.37 -15.01 -10.79
CA ASN A 17 -30.94 -15.34 -10.72
C ASN A 17 -30.05 -14.09 -10.80
N ALA A 18 -30.41 -13.10 -11.63
CA ALA A 18 -29.69 -11.84 -11.73
C ALA A 18 -29.69 -11.05 -10.40
N LYS A 19 -30.83 -11.00 -9.69
CA LYS A 19 -30.92 -10.36 -8.37
C LYS A 19 -30.04 -11.05 -7.33
N VAL A 20 -29.99 -12.38 -7.32
CA VAL A 20 -29.14 -13.14 -6.39
C VAL A 20 -27.66 -12.86 -6.65
N ILE A 21 -27.23 -12.86 -7.91
CA ILE A 21 -25.84 -12.54 -8.29
C ILE A 21 -25.49 -11.10 -7.94
N LEU A 22 -26.39 -10.15 -8.19
CA LEU A 22 -26.19 -8.75 -7.82
C LEU A 22 -25.99 -8.58 -6.31
N VAL A 23 -26.84 -9.23 -5.49
CA VAL A 23 -26.70 -9.18 -4.02
C VAL A 23 -25.36 -9.78 -3.58
N ARG A 24 -24.94 -10.91 -4.16
CA ARG A 24 -23.63 -11.52 -3.87
C ARG A 24 -22.48 -10.57 -4.24
N CYS A 25 -22.53 -9.94 -5.42
CA CYS A 25 -21.56 -8.92 -5.83
C CYS A 25 -21.49 -7.75 -4.84
N LEU A 26 -22.64 -7.23 -4.40
CA LEU A 26 -22.69 -6.11 -3.45
C LEU A 26 -22.12 -6.50 -2.09
N VAL A 27 -22.44 -7.70 -1.58
CA VAL A 27 -21.90 -8.22 -0.32
C VAL A 27 -20.39 -8.40 -0.42
N LEU A 28 -19.88 -9.03 -1.49
CA LEU A 28 -18.45 -9.22 -1.69
C LEU A 28 -17.70 -7.90 -1.89
N CYS A 29 -18.31 -6.93 -2.58
CA CYS A 29 -17.77 -5.58 -2.72
C CYS A 29 -17.63 -4.90 -1.36
N PHE A 30 -18.68 -4.95 -0.53
CA PHE A 30 -18.66 -4.39 0.82
C PHE A 30 -17.57 -5.04 1.69
N ILE A 31 -17.47 -6.37 1.68
CA ILE A 31 -16.42 -7.10 2.42
C ILE A 31 -15.02 -6.67 1.97
N ASN A 32 -14.77 -6.61 0.66
CA ASN A 32 -13.46 -6.19 0.12
C ASN A 32 -13.15 -4.73 0.48
N ILE A 33 -14.12 -3.81 0.43
CA ILE A 33 -13.94 -2.41 0.84
C ILE A 33 -13.58 -2.35 2.32
N THR A 34 -14.29 -3.05 3.20
CA THR A 34 -13.97 -3.08 4.63
C THR A 34 -12.57 -3.64 4.89
N LEU A 35 -12.17 -4.72 4.21
CA LEU A 35 -10.83 -5.28 4.31
C LEU A 35 -9.75 -4.29 3.88
N VAL A 36 -9.94 -3.61 2.75
CA VAL A 36 -8.99 -2.63 2.23
C VAL A 36 -8.87 -1.42 3.16
N LEU A 37 -9.98 -0.91 3.69
CA LEU A 37 -9.97 0.20 4.64
C LEU A 37 -9.31 -0.20 5.98
N PHE A 38 -9.63 -1.39 6.48
CA PHE A 38 -9.06 -1.92 7.72
C PHE A 38 -7.55 -2.15 7.59
N GLY A 39 -7.11 -2.79 6.51
CA GLY A 39 -5.68 -2.95 6.22
C GLY A 39 -4.99 -1.61 6.02
N GLY A 40 -5.60 -0.69 5.29
CA GLY A 40 -5.07 0.65 5.06
C GLY A 40 -4.84 1.41 6.37
N LEU A 41 -5.78 1.35 7.32
CA LEU A 41 -5.61 1.93 8.66
C LEU A 41 -4.52 1.21 9.46
N LEU A 42 -4.48 -0.11 9.43
CA LEU A 42 -3.51 -0.91 10.16
C LEU A 42 -2.08 -0.63 9.68
N PHE A 43 -1.82 -0.66 8.38
CA PHE A 43 -0.49 -0.38 7.82
C PHE A 43 -0.12 1.10 8.02
N GLN A 44 -1.08 2.02 7.89
CA GLN A 44 -0.85 3.43 8.18
C GLN A 44 -0.44 3.67 9.64
N CYS A 45 -1.03 2.94 10.59
CA CYS A 45 -0.69 3.05 12.01
C CYS A 45 0.70 2.48 12.32
N ILE A 46 1.02 1.31 11.77
CA ILE A 46 2.31 0.64 12.01
C ILE A 46 3.44 1.41 11.32
N GLU A 47 3.40 1.49 9.99
CA GLU A 47 4.48 2.09 9.19
C GLU A 47 4.47 3.62 9.26
N GLY A 48 3.30 4.25 9.41
CA GLY A 48 3.23 5.70 9.57
C GLY A 48 3.78 6.21 10.91
N SER A 49 3.74 5.39 11.98
CA SER A 49 4.40 5.72 13.25
C SER A 49 5.91 5.47 13.17
N TYR A 50 6.31 4.38 12.50
CA TYR A 50 7.72 4.06 12.25
C TYR A 50 8.40 5.13 11.40
N GLU A 51 7.77 5.57 10.32
CA GLU A 51 8.27 6.63 9.44
C GLU A 51 8.44 7.96 10.20
N LEU A 52 7.51 8.30 11.10
CA LEU A 52 7.58 9.53 11.90
C LEU A 52 8.75 9.49 12.89
N ALA A 53 8.95 8.36 13.58
CA ALA A 53 10.05 8.19 14.51
C ALA A 53 11.42 8.28 13.81
N TYR A 54 11.57 7.65 12.64
CA TYR A 54 12.83 7.62 11.90
C TYR A 54 13.17 8.95 11.21
N LYS A 55 12.17 9.68 10.67
CA LYS A 55 12.37 11.02 10.08
C LYS A 55 12.88 12.05 11.08
N CYS A 56 12.48 11.94 12.35
CA CYS A 56 13.02 12.78 13.42
C CYS A 56 14.51 12.49 13.68
N GLY A 57 14.94 11.23 13.54
CA GLY A 57 16.35 10.84 13.65
C GLY A 57 17.22 11.38 12.52
N VAL A 58 16.82 11.14 11.26
CA VAL A 58 17.65 11.50 10.09
C VAL A 58 17.78 13.01 9.87
N LYS A 59 16.72 13.79 10.12
CA LYS A 59 16.80 15.27 10.03
C LYS A 59 17.74 15.88 11.08
N ARG A 60 17.95 15.19 12.21
CA ARG A 60 18.89 15.59 13.24
C ARG A 60 20.33 15.31 12.78
N VAL A 61 20.59 14.12 12.24
CA VAL A 61 21.91 13.73 11.70
C VAL A 61 22.39 14.69 10.61
N HIS A 62 21.54 15.08 9.65
CA HIS A 62 21.97 15.99 8.58
C HIS A 62 22.33 17.39 9.11
N ARG A 63 21.56 17.95 10.06
CA ARG A 63 21.91 19.24 10.65
C ARG A 63 23.17 19.14 11.50
N ASP A 64 23.25 18.11 12.33
CA ASP A 64 24.42 17.87 13.18
C ASP A 64 25.69 17.66 12.33
N PHE A 65 25.60 17.03 11.15
CA PHE A 65 26.72 16.92 10.20
C PHE A 65 27.18 18.30 9.69
N ILE A 66 26.25 19.14 9.24
CA ILE A 66 26.56 20.49 8.73
C ILE A 66 27.12 21.38 9.84
N ASP A 67 26.52 21.35 11.04
CA ASP A 67 26.96 22.15 12.19
C ASP A 67 28.35 21.70 12.67
N ASN A 68 28.62 20.38 12.68
CA ASN A 68 29.94 19.84 13.02
C ASN A 68 31.02 20.19 11.98
N LEU A 69 30.68 20.20 10.69
CA LEU A 69 31.61 20.64 9.64
C LEU A 69 31.90 22.14 9.73
N TRP A 70 30.86 22.95 9.98
CA TRP A 70 31.00 24.40 10.09
C TRP A 70 31.89 24.79 11.27
N ASN A 71 31.66 24.22 12.44
CA ASN A 71 32.45 24.50 13.65
C ASN A 71 33.94 24.15 13.48
N GLU A 72 34.24 23.05 12.78
CA GLU A 72 35.62 22.62 12.53
C GLU A 72 36.35 23.47 11.49
N THR A 73 35.63 24.07 10.54
CA THR A 73 36.19 24.93 9.48
C THR A 73 36.95 26.13 10.06
N THR A 74 36.51 26.63 11.21
CA THR A 74 37.15 27.75 11.92
C THR A 74 38.37 27.39 12.76
N SER A 75 38.65 26.09 12.99
CA SER A 75 39.67 25.65 13.96
C SER A 75 40.82 24.83 13.38
N LEU A 76 40.67 24.30 12.17
CA LEU A 76 41.61 23.36 11.55
C LEU A 76 42.29 23.97 10.32
N ASP A 77 43.52 23.54 10.08
CA ASP A 77 44.25 23.84 8.85
C ASP A 77 43.60 23.12 7.65
N GLU A 78 43.75 23.66 6.44
CA GLU A 78 42.99 23.22 5.26
C GLU A 78 43.14 21.71 4.95
N ILE A 79 44.33 21.16 5.16
CA ILE A 79 44.64 19.74 4.86
C ILE A 79 43.96 18.83 5.88
N ASP A 80 44.04 19.18 7.17
CA ASP A 80 43.45 18.40 8.26
C ASP A 80 41.93 18.47 8.20
N TRP A 81 41.38 19.66 7.91
CA TRP A 81 39.95 19.84 7.67
C TRP A 81 39.45 18.99 6.50
N LYS A 82 40.14 18.98 5.35
CA LYS A 82 39.77 18.14 4.20
C LYS A 82 39.78 16.65 4.54
N SER A 83 40.70 16.20 5.39
CA SER A 83 40.76 14.81 5.83
C SER A 83 39.61 14.45 6.78
N SER A 84 39.30 15.31 7.76
CA SER A 84 38.17 15.16 8.69
C SER A 84 36.84 15.17 7.94
N ALA A 85 36.65 16.11 7.01
CA ALA A 85 35.43 16.24 6.22
C ALA A 85 35.16 15.00 5.37
N ARG A 86 36.19 14.41 4.72
CA ARG A 86 36.03 13.16 3.97
C ARG A 86 35.63 12.00 4.88
N ASN A 87 36.22 11.89 6.06
CA ASN A 87 35.91 10.79 6.97
C ASN A 87 34.47 10.89 7.50
N LYS A 88 34.02 12.09 7.85
CA LYS A 88 32.63 12.34 8.26
C LYS A 88 31.64 12.13 7.10
N LEU A 89 32.03 12.49 5.88
CA LEU A 89 31.21 12.25 4.68
C LEU A 89 31.01 10.75 4.43
N MET A 90 32.05 9.93 4.58
CA MET A 90 31.92 8.47 4.48
C MET A 90 30.96 7.89 5.53
N ASN A 91 31.02 8.39 6.76
CA ASN A 91 30.09 7.94 7.81
C ASN A 91 28.65 8.33 7.49
N PHE A 92 28.43 9.56 7.03
CA PHE A 92 27.11 10.01 6.58
C PHE A 92 26.60 9.20 5.40
N GLU A 93 27.45 8.89 4.41
CA GLU A 93 27.10 8.06 3.26
C GLU A 93 26.72 6.63 3.67
N ASN A 94 27.43 6.04 4.64
CA ASN A 94 27.07 4.73 5.19
C ASN A 94 25.70 4.75 5.89
N GLU A 95 25.45 5.74 6.74
CA GLU A 95 24.14 5.91 7.40
C GLU A 95 23.02 6.18 6.38
N LEU A 96 23.32 6.91 5.31
CA LEU A 96 22.42 7.15 4.18
C LEU A 96 22.09 5.84 3.45
N HIS A 97 23.10 5.00 3.22
CA HIS A 97 22.96 3.72 2.53
C HIS A 97 22.05 2.78 3.33
N GLU A 98 22.27 2.66 4.64
CA GLU A 98 21.40 1.90 5.54
C GLU A 98 19.96 2.41 5.55
N ALA A 99 19.76 3.74 5.50
CA ALA A 99 18.43 4.33 5.43
C ALA A 99 17.70 4.05 4.11
N VAL A 100 18.42 4.01 2.99
CA VAL A 100 17.88 3.65 1.67
C VAL A 100 17.53 2.17 1.63
N GLU A 101 18.39 1.29 2.16
CA GLU A 101 18.09 -0.14 2.32
C GLU A 101 16.85 -0.38 3.19
N ALA A 102 16.61 0.49 4.19
CA ALA A 102 15.41 0.47 5.02
C ALA A 102 14.15 1.01 4.30
N GLY A 103 14.23 1.40 3.02
CA GLY A 103 13.09 1.80 2.18
C GLY A 103 12.73 3.29 2.24
N VAL A 104 13.65 4.15 2.70
CA VAL A 104 13.42 5.60 2.80
C VAL A 104 13.96 6.31 1.57
N TYR A 105 13.07 6.58 0.60
CA TYR A 105 13.46 7.25 -0.66
C TYR A 105 13.24 8.77 -0.68
N SER A 106 12.64 9.35 0.38
CA SER A 106 12.25 10.77 0.37
C SER A 106 12.79 11.56 1.57
N TYR A 107 13.76 12.43 1.28
CA TYR A 107 14.30 13.45 2.18
C TYR A 107 13.37 14.68 2.31
N SER A 108 12.33 14.78 1.49
CA SER A 108 11.52 16.01 1.33
C SER A 108 10.60 16.33 2.52
N GLY A 109 10.61 15.52 3.58
CA GLY A 109 9.68 15.67 4.69
C GLY A 109 8.23 15.29 4.35
N GLN A 110 7.92 14.94 3.09
CA GLN A 110 6.59 14.41 2.72
C GLN A 110 6.42 12.99 3.23
N LYS A 111 5.31 12.74 3.93
CA LYS A 111 4.97 11.43 4.48
C LYS A 111 4.68 10.44 3.35
N SER A 112 5.44 9.36 3.27
CA SER A 112 5.27 8.28 2.29
C SER A 112 4.03 7.43 2.64
N TRP A 113 3.86 7.12 3.92
CA TRP A 113 2.67 6.46 4.45
C TRP A 113 1.60 7.49 4.80
N THR A 114 0.80 7.86 3.81
CA THR A 114 -0.49 8.56 3.99
C THR A 114 -1.66 7.56 3.94
N LEU A 115 -2.82 7.94 4.49
CA LEU A 115 -3.97 7.03 4.55
C LEU A 115 -4.36 6.54 3.14
N ALA A 116 -4.38 7.43 2.15
CA ALA A 116 -4.66 7.10 0.76
C ALA A 116 -3.63 6.10 0.20
N ASN A 117 -2.34 6.37 0.44
CA ASN A 117 -1.25 5.49 0.01
C ASN A 117 -1.31 4.11 0.67
N SER A 118 -1.71 4.04 1.94
CA SER A 118 -1.85 2.78 2.70
C SER A 118 -3.05 1.95 2.21
N ILE A 119 -4.15 2.61 1.85
CA ILE A 119 -5.31 1.98 1.21
C ILE A 119 -4.90 1.39 -0.15
N LEU A 120 -4.19 2.17 -0.97
CA LEU A 120 -3.69 1.71 -2.27
C LEU A 120 -2.70 0.54 -2.13
N TYR A 121 -1.82 0.59 -1.13
CA TYR A 121 -0.92 -0.52 -0.78
C TYR A 121 -1.70 -1.78 -0.41
N THR A 122 -2.72 -1.66 0.45
CA THR A 122 -3.54 -2.81 0.85
C THR A 122 -4.30 -3.41 -0.34
N PHE A 123 -4.84 -2.56 -1.21
CA PHE A 123 -5.51 -2.98 -2.43
C PHE A 123 -4.56 -3.70 -3.39
N SER A 124 -3.35 -3.18 -3.61
CA SER A 124 -2.36 -3.79 -4.53
C SER A 124 -1.83 -5.13 -4.03
N VAL A 125 -1.72 -5.30 -2.71
CA VAL A 125 -1.36 -6.56 -2.04
C VAL A 125 -2.46 -7.61 -2.21
N ILE A 126 -3.71 -7.26 -1.88
CA ILE A 126 -4.85 -8.19 -1.96
C ILE A 126 -5.13 -8.61 -3.41
N SER A 127 -5.06 -7.66 -4.35
CA SER A 127 -5.25 -7.90 -5.78
C SER A 127 -4.07 -8.60 -6.45
N THR A 128 -2.98 -8.85 -5.73
CA THR A 128 -1.72 -9.45 -6.23
C THR A 128 -1.04 -8.65 -7.34
N MET A 129 -1.46 -7.40 -7.59
CA MET A 129 -0.84 -6.50 -8.56
C MET A 129 0.59 -6.15 -8.16
N GLY A 130 0.80 -5.82 -6.87
CA GLY A 130 2.13 -5.51 -6.34
C GLY A 130 2.78 -4.22 -6.89
N PHE A 131 2.03 -3.33 -7.53
CA PHE A 131 2.56 -2.05 -8.01
C PHE A 131 2.55 -1.02 -6.88
N GLY A 132 3.73 -0.66 -6.37
CA GLY A 132 3.86 0.45 -5.43
C GLY A 132 5.32 0.71 -5.05
N PRO A 133 5.77 1.98 -5.01
CA PRO A 133 7.08 2.32 -4.45
C PRO A 133 7.14 2.11 -2.93
N LEU A 134 5.99 1.83 -2.30
CA LEU A 134 5.86 1.64 -0.86
C LEU A 134 6.08 0.17 -0.53
N SER A 135 7.14 -0.08 0.23
CA SER A 135 7.48 -1.39 0.75
C SER A 135 7.37 -1.39 2.27
N CYS A 136 6.89 -2.50 2.79
CA CYS A 136 6.71 -2.71 4.22
C CYS A 136 8.04 -3.09 4.87
N SER A 137 8.63 -2.15 5.60
CA SER A 137 9.98 -2.28 6.18
C SER A 137 9.97 -3.01 7.52
N THR A 138 8.91 -2.87 8.30
CA THR A 138 8.81 -3.41 9.66
C THR A 138 8.45 -4.89 9.66
N ARG A 139 9.11 -5.69 10.51
CA ARG A 139 8.83 -7.14 10.67
C ARG A 139 7.37 -7.44 10.98
N LEU A 140 6.74 -6.63 11.85
CA LEU A 140 5.32 -6.76 12.19
C LEU A 140 4.43 -6.52 10.97
N CYS A 141 4.67 -5.44 10.24
CA CYS A 141 3.92 -5.13 9.03
C CYS A 141 4.01 -6.29 8.02
N ARG A 142 5.19 -6.89 7.83
CA ARG A 142 5.37 -8.02 6.88
C ARG A 142 4.52 -9.23 7.26
N ILE A 143 4.46 -9.56 8.55
CA ILE A 143 3.63 -10.65 9.07
C ILE A 143 2.14 -10.36 8.80
N PHE A 144 1.69 -9.13 9.10
CA PHE A 144 0.32 -8.73 8.81
C PHE A 144 0.00 -8.77 7.32
N THR A 145 0.91 -8.31 6.45
CA THR A 145 0.78 -8.42 5.00
C THR A 145 0.54 -9.86 4.57
N CYS A 146 1.33 -10.83 5.08
CA CYS A 146 1.12 -12.24 4.76
C CYS A 146 -0.28 -12.74 5.16
N VAL A 147 -0.75 -12.39 6.36
CA VAL A 147 -2.09 -12.79 6.82
C VAL A 147 -3.19 -12.16 5.96
N PHE A 148 -3.05 -10.88 5.60
CA PHE A 148 -3.99 -10.18 4.73
C PHE A 148 -4.03 -10.76 3.31
N VAL A 149 -2.89 -11.19 2.76
CA VAL A 149 -2.86 -11.87 1.46
C VAL A 149 -3.62 -13.18 1.51
N ILE A 150 -3.36 -14.02 2.52
CA ILE A 150 -3.99 -15.36 2.63
C ILE A 150 -5.52 -15.26 2.69
N ILE A 151 -6.06 -14.24 3.37
CA ILE A 151 -7.51 -14.07 3.55
C ILE A 151 -8.10 -13.20 2.43
N GLY A 152 -7.44 -12.10 2.08
CA GLY A 152 -7.97 -11.09 1.17
C GLY A 152 -7.96 -11.56 -0.28
N THR A 153 -6.88 -12.21 -0.73
CA THR A 153 -6.76 -12.66 -2.12
C THR A 153 -7.90 -13.59 -2.55
N PRO A 154 -8.26 -14.68 -1.83
CA PRO A 154 -9.39 -15.52 -2.24
C PRO A 154 -10.72 -14.75 -2.27
N LEU A 155 -10.97 -13.85 -1.31
CA LEU A 155 -12.18 -13.01 -1.30
C LEU A 155 -12.22 -12.01 -2.47
N PHE A 156 -11.06 -11.50 -2.88
CA PHE A 156 -10.94 -10.64 -4.05
C PHE A 156 -11.18 -11.41 -5.35
N TYR A 157 -10.61 -12.62 -5.49
CA TYR A 157 -10.87 -13.46 -6.66
C TYR A 157 -12.34 -13.88 -6.77
N LEU A 158 -13.00 -14.20 -5.65
CA LEU A 158 -14.45 -14.48 -5.61
C LEU A 158 -15.26 -13.27 -6.08
N PHE A 159 -14.88 -12.06 -5.66
CA PHE A 159 -15.51 -10.84 -6.14
C PHE A 159 -15.36 -10.65 -7.66
N ILE A 160 -14.15 -10.87 -8.20
CA ILE A 160 -13.89 -10.78 -9.64
C ILE A 160 -14.72 -11.81 -10.43
N THR A 161 -14.89 -13.04 -9.92
CA THR A 161 -15.67 -14.07 -10.62
C THR A 161 -17.16 -13.72 -10.68
N GLU A 162 -17.73 -13.17 -9.60
CA GLU A 162 -19.12 -12.73 -9.60
C GLU A 162 -19.33 -11.49 -10.49
N LEU A 163 -18.37 -10.55 -10.48
CA LEU A 163 -18.39 -9.41 -11.41
C LEU A 163 -18.36 -9.84 -12.88
N ALA A 164 -17.52 -10.81 -13.23
CA ALA A 164 -17.44 -11.36 -14.58
C ALA A 164 -18.74 -12.06 -14.99
N THR A 165 -19.37 -12.78 -14.06
CA THR A 165 -20.66 -13.42 -14.33
C THR A 165 -21.77 -12.38 -14.54
N LEU A 166 -21.78 -11.33 -13.73
CA LEU A 166 -22.73 -10.22 -13.85
C LEU A 166 -22.56 -9.48 -15.19
N SER A 167 -21.33 -9.22 -15.62
CA SER A 167 -21.08 -8.52 -16.90
C SER A 167 -21.56 -9.34 -18.11
N ILE A 168 -21.37 -10.65 -18.10
CA ILE A 168 -21.88 -11.56 -19.14
C ILE A 168 -23.42 -11.55 -19.16
N LEU A 169 -24.08 -11.59 -18.00
CA LEU A 169 -25.54 -11.51 -17.93
C LEU A 169 -26.09 -10.18 -18.45
N LEU A 170 -25.43 -9.06 -18.15
CA LEU A 170 -25.82 -7.75 -18.68
C LEU A 170 -25.66 -7.68 -20.21
N TYR A 171 -24.58 -8.25 -20.75
CA TYR A 171 -24.37 -8.33 -22.20
C TYR A 171 -25.50 -9.13 -22.88
N ASN A 172 -25.86 -10.29 -22.34
CA ASN A 172 -26.94 -11.14 -22.86
C ASN A 172 -28.36 -10.55 -22.67
N LEU A 173 -28.54 -9.56 -21.81
CA LEU A 173 -29.81 -8.84 -21.66
C LEU A 173 -29.91 -7.63 -22.60
N TYR A 174 -28.77 -7.14 -23.11
CA TYR A 174 -28.70 -6.00 -24.02
C TYR A 174 -28.70 -6.40 -25.50
N VAL A 175 -28.11 -7.55 -25.84
CA VAL A 175 -28.11 -8.16 -27.19
C VAL A 175 -29.29 -9.10 -27.34
#